data_AF-A0A2E2QFR9-F1
#
_entry.id   AF-A0A2E2QFR9-F1
#
_cell.length_a   1.000
_cell.length_b   1.000
_cell.length_c   1.000
_cell.angle_alpha   90.00
_cell.angle_beta   90.00
_cell.angle_gamma   90.00
#
_symmetry.space_group_name_H-M   'P 1'
#
loop_
_entity.id
_entity.type
_entity.pdbx_description
1 polymer ?
#
loop_
_entity_poly.entity_id
_entity_poly.type
_entity_poly.pdbx_seq_one_letter_code
_entity_poly.pdbx_strand_id
1 'polypeptide(L)'
;MTIEDTARDFFEACETGQGWDSCRNYCHGGATFSCQSDALADVNTLEGYTEWMKGLLVPVSDGHYELAAFASDDYRGVVVAFAVFHGTHKGDGGPVPATGKAIVADYVYAMEFDSSKIRHMTKIWNDGYSLQQLGWA
;
A
#
# COMPACT_ATOMS: atom_id res chain seq x y z
N MET A 1 12.24 4.24 18.94
CA MET A 1 11.64 4.36 17.60
C MET A 1 10.34 5.13 17.80
N THR A 2 10.18 6.26 17.13
CA THR A 2 8.90 6.99 17.15
C THR A 2 7.88 6.24 16.30
N ILE A 3 6.59 6.61 16.38
CA ILE A 3 5.58 6.07 15.45
C ILE A 3 5.92 6.42 14.00
N GLU A 4 6.54 7.59 13.77
CA GLU A 4 6.98 8.04 12.45
C GLU A 4 8.09 7.14 11.88
N ASP A 5 9.10 6.80 12.71
CA ASP A 5 10.18 5.90 12.29
C ASP A 5 9.63 4.51 11.92
N THR A 6 8.77 3.93 12.77
CA THR A 6 8.13 2.63 12.50
C THR A 6 7.25 2.67 11.27
N ALA A 7 6.49 3.76 11.07
CA ALA A 7 5.65 3.95 9.88
C ALA A 7 6.49 4.03 8.60
N ARG A 8 7.64 4.70 8.63
CA ARG A 8 8.53 4.83 7.48
C ARG A 8 9.13 3.50 7.08
N ASP A 9 9.59 2.71 8.06
CA ASP A 9 10.11 1.37 7.80
C ASP A 9 9.04 0.42 7.27
N PHE A 10 7.81 0.48 7.81
CA PHE A 10 6.66 -0.26 7.29
C PHE A 10 6.32 0.16 5.85
N PHE A 11 6.23 1.47 5.60
CA PHE A 11 5.89 2.02 4.29
C PHE A 11 6.88 1.53 3.22
N GLU A 12 8.18 1.63 3.49
CA GLU A 12 9.22 1.14 2.58
C GLU A 12 9.09 -0.36 2.34
N ALA A 13 8.91 -1.18 3.39
CA ALA A 13 8.79 -2.62 3.24
C ALA A 13 7.55 -3.04 2.44
N CYS A 14 6.43 -2.35 2.64
CA CYS A 14 5.17 -2.60 1.94
C CYS A 14 5.26 -2.18 0.46
N GLU A 15 5.70 -0.95 0.19
CA GLU A 15 5.73 -0.38 -1.16
C GLU A 15 6.79 -1.00 -2.07
N THR A 16 7.83 -1.61 -1.49
CA THR A 16 8.85 -2.36 -2.24
C THR A 16 8.53 -3.85 -2.36
N GLY A 17 7.33 -4.28 -1.96
CA GLY A 17 6.84 -5.64 -2.21
C GLY A 17 7.48 -6.72 -1.34
N GLN A 18 7.99 -6.39 -0.16
CA GLN A 18 8.60 -7.40 0.71
C GLN A 18 7.57 -8.37 1.32
N GLY A 19 6.29 -7.97 1.36
CA GLY A 19 5.19 -8.76 1.90
C GLY A 19 5.15 -8.81 3.42
N TRP A 20 4.31 -9.68 3.95
CA TRP A 20 3.97 -9.72 5.38
C TRP A 20 5.15 -10.13 6.26
N ASP A 21 6.02 -11.03 5.79
CA ASP A 21 7.17 -11.51 6.56
C ASP A 21 8.09 -10.37 7.03
N SER A 22 8.27 -9.34 6.20
CA SER A 22 8.96 -8.11 6.58
C SER A 22 8.06 -7.16 7.36
N CYS A 23 6.84 -6.92 6.87
CA CYS A 23 5.93 -5.90 7.41
C CYS A 23 5.43 -6.20 8.84
N ARG A 24 5.30 -7.48 9.22
CA ARG A 24 4.82 -7.92 10.55
C ARG A 24 5.67 -7.42 11.71
N ASN A 25 6.93 -7.06 11.46
CA ASN A 25 7.82 -6.52 12.50
C ASN A 25 7.30 -5.17 13.05
N TYR A 26 6.60 -4.41 12.21
CA TYR A 26 6.08 -3.07 12.50
C TYR A 26 4.59 -3.08 12.93
N CYS A 27 3.93 -4.23 12.81
CA CYS A 27 2.49 -4.38 12.99
C CYS A 27 2.13 -5.19 14.24
N HIS A 28 0.93 -4.97 14.76
CA HIS A 28 0.27 -5.90 15.66
C HIS A 28 -0.15 -7.17 14.91
N GLY A 29 -0.16 -8.32 15.61
CA GLY A 29 -0.47 -9.61 14.98
C GLY A 29 -1.89 -9.75 14.41
N GLY A 30 -2.82 -8.91 14.85
CA GLY A 30 -4.18 -8.80 14.32
C GLY A 30 -4.46 -7.46 13.67
N ALA A 31 -3.45 -6.81 13.09
CA ALA A 31 -3.61 -5.50 12.48
C ALA A 31 -4.63 -5.55 11.33
N THR A 32 -5.63 -4.67 11.38
CA THR A 32 -6.73 -4.64 10.41
C THR A 32 -6.42 -3.67 9.28
N PHE A 33 -7.13 -3.81 8.17
CA PHE A 33 -7.00 -2.96 6.99
C PHE A 33 -8.37 -2.56 6.48
N SER A 34 -8.46 -1.37 5.88
CA SER A 34 -9.63 -0.96 5.12
C SER A 34 -9.24 -0.13 3.89
N CYS A 35 -10.03 -0.27 2.83
CA CYS A 35 -9.97 0.58 1.65
C CYS A 35 -11.36 0.64 1.01
N GLN A 36 -11.80 1.82 0.60
CA GLN A 36 -13.06 1.99 -0.12
C GLN A 36 -12.81 1.79 -1.63
N SER A 37 -12.48 0.55 -2.01
CA SER A 37 -12.20 0.18 -3.40
C SER A 37 -12.72 -1.22 -3.71
N ASP A 38 -13.12 -1.45 -4.96
CA ASP A 38 -13.59 -2.75 -5.41
C ASP A 38 -12.42 -3.74 -5.51
N ALA A 39 -11.25 -3.24 -5.92
CA ALA A 39 -10.02 -4.04 -6.04
C ALA A 39 -9.53 -4.65 -4.71
N LEU A 40 -9.93 -4.08 -3.56
CA LEU A 40 -9.54 -4.53 -2.22
C LEU A 40 -10.76 -4.86 -1.33
N ALA A 41 -11.94 -5.07 -1.93
CA ALA A 41 -13.20 -5.24 -1.18
C ALA A 41 -13.15 -6.39 -0.15
N ASP A 42 -12.42 -7.47 -0.47
CA ASP A 42 -12.28 -8.65 0.39
C ASP A 42 -11.02 -8.62 1.27
N VAL A 43 -10.23 -7.54 1.23
CA VAL A 43 -9.00 -7.39 2.02
C VAL A 43 -9.31 -6.62 3.30
N ASN A 44 -9.24 -7.28 4.44
CA ASN A 44 -9.59 -6.71 5.76
C ASN A 44 -8.46 -6.80 6.80
N THR A 45 -7.33 -7.39 6.45
CA THR A 45 -6.13 -7.47 7.31
C THR A 45 -4.97 -6.75 6.66
N LEU A 46 -4.09 -6.19 7.51
CA LEU A 46 -2.88 -5.54 7.02
C LEU A 46 -1.92 -6.54 6.36
N GLU A 47 -1.90 -7.78 6.86
CA GLU A 47 -1.25 -8.92 6.20
C GLU A 47 -1.74 -9.10 4.76
N GLY A 48 -3.06 -9.22 4.57
CA GLY A 48 -3.66 -9.41 3.25
C GLY A 48 -3.33 -8.27 2.30
N TYR A 49 -3.30 -7.03 2.81
CA TYR A 49 -2.89 -5.88 2.01
C TYR A 49 -1.40 -5.93 1.60
N THR A 50 -0.50 -6.28 2.52
CA THR A 50 0.95 -6.36 2.21
C THR A 50 1.25 -7.46 1.19
N GLU A 51 0.52 -8.58 1.24
CA GLU A 51 0.63 -9.63 0.22
C GLU A 51 0.01 -9.21 -1.11
N TRP A 52 -1.09 -8.44 -1.09
CA TRP A 52 -1.65 -7.85 -2.30
C TRP A 52 -0.67 -6.90 -2.99
N MET A 53 0.02 -6.03 -2.24
CA MET A 53 1.05 -5.13 -2.79
C MET A 53 2.23 -5.91 -3.39
N LYS A 54 2.71 -6.94 -2.71
CA LYS A 54 3.73 -7.86 -3.24
C LYS A 54 3.29 -8.53 -4.54
N GLY A 55 2.02 -8.96 -4.60
CA GLY A 55 1.42 -9.54 -5.80
C GLY A 55 1.33 -8.55 -6.96
N LEU A 56 0.93 -7.29 -6.70
CA LEU A 56 0.82 -6.24 -7.72
C LEU A 56 2.15 -5.96 -8.43
N LEU A 57 3.26 -6.01 -7.70
CA LEU A 57 4.60 -5.77 -8.25
C LEU A 57 5.13 -6.92 -9.12
N VAL A 58 4.39 -8.03 -9.29
CA VAL A 58 4.75 -9.06 -10.29
C VAL A 58 4.40 -8.59 -11.72
N PRO A 59 3.14 -8.26 -12.06
CA PRO A 59 2.79 -7.73 -13.38
C PRO A 59 3.26 -6.28 -13.60
N VAL A 60 3.49 -5.51 -12.52
CA VAL A 60 3.97 -4.13 -12.54
C VAL A 60 5.35 -4.05 -11.89
N SER A 61 6.33 -4.75 -12.49
CA SER A 61 7.66 -4.97 -11.88
C SER A 61 8.55 -3.73 -11.76
N ASP A 62 8.22 -2.65 -12.48
CA ASP A 62 8.84 -1.33 -12.32
C ASP A 62 8.03 -0.41 -11.40
N GLY A 63 7.08 -0.99 -10.66
CA GLY A 63 6.27 -0.30 -9.69
C GLY A 63 7.10 0.39 -8.62
N HIS A 64 6.87 1.67 -8.39
CA HIS A 64 7.55 2.46 -7.36
C HIS A 64 6.67 3.60 -6.89
N TYR A 65 6.98 4.11 -5.70
CA TYR A 65 6.33 5.27 -5.14
C TYR A 65 7.17 6.53 -5.34
N GLU A 66 6.50 7.68 -5.49
CA GLU A 66 7.05 9.00 -5.21
C GLU A 66 6.38 9.53 -3.94
N LEU A 67 7.16 9.74 -2.88
CA LEU A 67 6.61 10.21 -1.60
C LEU A 67 6.39 11.73 -1.65
N ALA A 68 5.13 12.15 -1.54
CA ALA A 68 4.73 13.56 -1.61
C ALA A 68 4.67 14.21 -0.22
N ALA A 69 4.18 13.50 0.79
CA ALA A 69 4.17 13.97 2.18
C ALA A 69 4.20 12.82 3.18
N PHE A 70 4.78 13.08 4.34
CA PHE A 70 4.78 12.17 5.49
C PHE A 70 4.61 13.00 6.76
N ALA A 71 3.62 12.67 7.60
CA ALA A 71 3.30 13.45 8.79
C ALA A 71 2.79 12.58 9.93
N SER A 72 3.19 12.93 11.16
CA SER A 72 2.76 12.31 12.40
C SER A 72 1.76 13.21 13.17
N ASP A 73 0.65 12.62 13.61
CA ASP A 73 -0.26 13.17 14.63
C ASP A 73 -0.12 12.33 15.90
N ASP A 74 0.85 12.71 16.73
CA ASP A 74 1.17 12.01 17.97
C ASP A 74 -0.01 11.98 18.96
N TYR A 75 -0.85 13.02 18.96
CA TYR A 75 -2.01 13.10 19.85
C TYR A 75 -3.05 12.02 19.52
N ARG A 76 -3.25 11.73 18.24
CA ARG A 76 -4.16 10.68 17.77
C ARG A 76 -3.47 9.33 17.55
N GLY A 77 -2.14 9.29 17.59
CA GLY A 77 -1.35 8.10 17.27
C GLY A 77 -1.50 7.69 15.81
N VAL A 78 -1.50 8.65 14.88
CA VAL A 78 -1.67 8.39 13.45
C VAL A 78 -0.48 8.91 12.67
N VAL A 79 -0.01 8.13 11.70
CA VAL A 79 0.95 8.59 10.70
C VAL A 79 0.31 8.54 9.32
N VAL A 80 0.43 9.64 8.57
CA VAL A 80 -0.09 9.78 7.23
C VAL A 80 1.06 9.78 6.23
N ALA A 81 0.99 8.92 5.22
CA ALA A 81 1.88 8.92 4.06
C ALA A 81 1.05 9.20 2.81
N PHE A 82 1.36 10.28 2.10
CA PHE A 82 0.79 10.61 0.80
C PHE A 82 1.85 10.38 -0.27
N ALA A 83 1.52 9.58 -1.27
CA ALA A 83 2.43 9.22 -2.34
C ALA A 83 1.72 9.04 -3.68
N VAL A 84 2.51 9.01 -4.75
CA VAL A 84 2.08 8.73 -6.11
C VAL A 84 2.67 7.39 -6.53
N PHE A 85 1.85 6.44 -6.93
CA PHE A 85 2.31 5.16 -7.46
C PHE A 85 2.52 5.26 -8.97
N HIS A 86 3.69 4.83 -9.41
CA HIS A 86 4.08 4.74 -10.80
C HIS A 86 4.37 3.29 -11.18
N GLY A 87 4.09 2.91 -12.42
CA GLY A 87 4.50 1.60 -12.94
C GLY A 87 3.95 1.32 -14.33
N THR A 88 4.36 0.20 -14.92
CA THR A 88 3.88 -0.26 -16.23
C THR A 88 3.48 -1.73 -16.19
N HIS A 89 2.32 -2.08 -16.74
CA HIS A 89 1.92 -3.48 -16.88
C HIS A 89 2.73 -4.16 -17.98
N LYS A 90 3.84 -4.78 -17.59
CA LYS A 90 4.82 -5.43 -18.49
C LYS A 90 4.99 -6.92 -18.20
N GLY A 91 4.63 -7.39 -17.01
CA GLY A 91 4.76 -8.77 -16.57
C GLY A 91 3.45 -9.56 -16.62
N ASP A 92 3.54 -10.86 -16.43
CA ASP A 92 2.39 -11.76 -16.25
C ASP A 92 1.80 -11.64 -14.83
N GLY A 93 0.61 -12.22 -14.63
CA GLY A 93 -0.06 -12.24 -13.31
C GLY A 93 -1.15 -11.17 -13.13
N GLY A 94 -1.32 -10.28 -14.12
CA GLY A 94 -2.49 -9.40 -14.21
C GLY A 94 -3.75 -10.14 -14.72
N PRO A 95 -4.92 -9.49 -14.72
CA PRO A 95 -6.18 -10.09 -15.19
C PRO A 95 -6.21 -10.32 -16.71
N VAL A 96 -5.29 -9.71 -17.45
CA VAL A 96 -5.11 -9.80 -18.91
C VAL A 96 -3.62 -9.86 -19.23
N PRO A 97 -3.20 -10.25 -20.46
CA PRO A 97 -1.80 -10.18 -20.88
C PRO A 97 -1.23 -8.75 -20.74
N ALA A 98 0.10 -8.64 -20.61
CA ALA A 98 0.82 -7.37 -20.47
C ALA A 98 0.34 -6.32 -21.49
N THR A 99 -0.26 -5.24 -20.98
CA THR A 99 -0.89 -4.19 -21.82
C THR A 99 0.11 -3.14 -22.29
N GLY A 100 1.29 -3.07 -21.66
CA GLY A 100 2.30 -2.04 -21.90
C GLY A 100 1.88 -0.64 -21.43
N LYS A 101 0.72 -0.51 -20.77
CA LYS A 101 0.22 0.77 -20.29
C LYS A 101 0.80 1.11 -18.92
N ALA A 102 1.03 2.41 -18.71
CA ALA A 102 1.56 2.94 -17.46
C ALA A 102 0.43 3.46 -16.57
N ILE A 103 0.66 3.41 -15.26
CA ILE A 103 -0.16 4.00 -14.21
C ILE A 103 0.60 5.14 -13.55
N VAL A 104 -0.13 6.22 -13.26
CA VAL A 104 0.26 7.24 -12.29
C VAL A 104 -0.95 7.51 -11.42
N ALA A 105 -0.86 7.26 -10.11
CA ALA A 105 -2.02 7.39 -9.23
C ALA A 105 -1.66 7.79 -7.81
N ASP A 106 -2.36 8.82 -7.33
CA ASP A 106 -2.29 9.30 -5.97
C ASP A 106 -2.93 8.31 -4.98
N TYR A 107 -2.31 8.14 -3.82
CA TYR A 107 -2.88 7.38 -2.71
C TYR A 107 -2.35 7.85 -1.35
N VAL A 108 -3.11 7.57 -0.30
CA VAL A 108 -2.74 7.89 1.08
C VAL A 108 -2.84 6.65 1.95
N TYR A 109 -1.87 6.46 2.84
CA TYR A 109 -2.01 5.61 4.02
C TYR A 109 -2.26 6.46 5.25
N ALA A 110 -3.29 6.10 6.02
CA ALA A 110 -3.47 6.53 7.40
C ALA A 110 -3.19 5.31 8.30
N MET A 111 -2.03 5.31 8.95
CA MET A 111 -1.56 4.23 9.82
C MET A 111 -1.86 4.59 11.27
N GLU A 112 -2.78 3.85 11.89
CA GLU A 112 -3.14 4.02 13.30
C GLU A 112 -2.29 3.11 14.18
N PHE A 113 -1.66 3.72 15.19
CA PHE A 113 -0.78 3.06 16.12
C PHE A 113 -1.51 2.72 17.43
N ASP A 114 -1.10 1.61 18.03
CA ASP A 114 -1.23 1.38 19.45
C ASP A 114 0.16 1.13 20.01
N SER A 115 0.58 2.03 20.90
CA SER A 115 1.96 2.14 21.37
C SER A 115 2.92 2.35 20.19
N SER A 116 3.88 1.45 19.96
CA SER A 116 4.90 1.60 18.91
C SER A 116 4.63 0.76 17.66
N LYS A 117 3.43 0.21 17.48
CA LYS A 117 3.11 -0.69 16.36
C LYS A 117 1.79 -0.32 15.70
N ILE A 118 1.71 -0.58 14.40
CA ILE A 118 0.51 -0.34 13.60
C ILE A 118 -0.56 -1.35 14.00
N ARG A 119 -1.73 -0.87 14.43
CA ARG A 119 -2.91 -1.71 14.72
C ARG A 119 -3.95 -1.68 13.61
N HIS A 120 -3.99 -0.62 12.81
CA HIS A 120 -4.91 -0.48 11.69
C HIS A 120 -4.29 0.39 10.61
N MET A 121 -4.63 0.12 9.35
CA MET A 121 -4.33 1.04 8.26
C MET A 121 -5.55 1.23 7.36
N THR A 122 -5.88 2.49 7.08
CA THR A 122 -6.80 2.85 6.01
C THR A 122 -6.00 3.29 4.79
N LYS A 123 -6.25 2.68 3.63
CA LYS A 123 -5.78 3.19 2.33
C LYS A 123 -6.88 4.03 1.68
N ILE A 124 -6.53 5.24 1.26
CA ILE A 124 -7.38 6.10 0.43
C ILE A 124 -6.79 6.09 -0.97
N TRP A 125 -7.53 5.53 -1.92
CA TRP A 125 -7.05 5.29 -3.27
C TRP A 125 -8.23 5.16 -4.22
N ASN A 126 -8.07 5.68 -5.44
CA ASN A 126 -9.06 5.54 -6.51
C ASN A 126 -8.63 4.37 -7.42
N ASP A 127 -9.13 3.18 -7.13
CA ASP A 127 -8.84 1.98 -7.91
C ASP A 127 -9.37 2.05 -9.32
N GLY A 128 -10.60 2.54 -9.53
CA GLY A 128 -11.16 2.73 -10.87
C GLY A 128 -10.26 3.56 -11.78
N TYR A 129 -9.72 4.67 -11.28
CA TYR A 129 -8.77 5.52 -12.01
C TYR A 129 -7.45 4.79 -12.31
N SER A 130 -6.93 4.04 -11.35
CA SER A 130 -5.69 3.29 -11.49
C SER A 130 -5.78 2.12 -12.46
N LEU A 131 -6.81 1.29 -12.30
CA LEU A 131 -6.99 0.07 -13.08
C LEU A 131 -7.37 0.37 -14.53
N GLN A 132 -8.12 1.45 -14.79
CA GLN A 132 -8.40 1.91 -16.14
C GLN A 132 -7.11 2.28 -16.90
N GLN A 133 -6.15 2.93 -16.23
CA GLN A 133 -4.85 3.27 -16.82
C GLN A 133 -4.05 2.02 -17.21
N LEU A 134 -4.07 0.98 -16.37
CA LEU A 134 -3.44 -0.31 -16.68
C LEU A 134 -4.19 -1.10 -17.77
N GLY A 135 -5.42 -0.70 -18.10
CA GLY A 135 -6.31 -1.41 -19.02
C GLY A 135 -6.93 -2.66 -18.42
N TRP A 136 -7.16 -2.66 -17.10
CA TRP A 136 -7.79 -3.76 -16.36
C TRP A 136 -9.28 -3.52 -16.09
N ALA A 137 -9.78 -2.31 -16.38
CA ALA A 137 -11.17 -1.88 -16.27
C ALA A 137 -11.56 -1.05 -17.50
#